data_AF-A0A8J9YGD3-F1
#
_entry.id   AF-A0A8J9YGD3-F1
#
_cell.length_a   1.000
_cell.length_b   1.000
_cell.length_c   1.000
_cell.angle_alpha   90.00
_cell.angle_beta   90.00
_cell.angle_gamma   90.00
#
_symmetry.space_group_name_H-M   'P 1'
#
loop_
_entity.id
_entity.type
_entity.pdbx_description
1 polymer ?
#
loop_
_entity_poly.entity_id
_entity_poly.type
_entity_poly.pdbx_seq_one_letter_code
_entity_poly.pdbx_strand_id
1 'polypeptide(L)'
;MRLANCAGDIIVLKCTRRHKCTLYSYHSHTPVGRPLDTTDEGEVYAVQYFSSRVYCISKMFLELPQFAKCCFCMPLRGGVLTFGYLKMIFSMFMLGLYSYSVDGGLRFGIEAKIICMALHCVDILFNILLVYGAHKQNVSYLRIFSYYTFSMTTALVLMEIISLTDILYFDAIGMINFFLVGFCIHLYILFLVRSLMYEINNSGCANKNQFHQFVNEELEVKGKYPITVVPVANA
;
A
#
# COMPACT_ATOMS: atom_id res chain seq x y z
N MET A 1 -2.84 13.76 -30.33
CA MET A 1 -2.19 14.22 -29.08
C MET A 1 -0.69 14.16 -29.32
N ARG A 2 -0.04 15.31 -29.58
CA ARG A 2 1.39 15.38 -29.92
C ARG A 2 2.22 15.34 -28.63
N LEU A 3 3.01 14.29 -28.44
CA LEU A 3 4.03 14.23 -27.39
C LEU A 3 5.29 14.92 -27.92
N ALA A 4 5.59 16.11 -27.40
CA ALA A 4 6.86 16.77 -27.62
C ALA A 4 7.93 16.10 -26.74
N ASN A 5 9.00 15.62 -27.37
CA ASN A 5 10.23 15.25 -26.70
C ASN A 5 10.96 16.53 -26.26
N CYS A 6 10.73 16.98 -25.03
CA CYS A 6 11.60 17.96 -24.38
C CYS A 6 12.63 17.20 -23.54
N ALA A 7 13.82 17.05 -24.10
CA ALA A 7 15.00 16.65 -23.37
C ALA A 7 15.45 17.82 -22.47
N GLY A 8 15.55 17.59 -21.17
CA GLY A 8 16.40 18.40 -20.28
C GLY A 8 15.73 19.42 -19.35
N ASP A 9 14.42 19.64 -19.40
CA ASP A 9 13.78 20.63 -18.51
C ASP A 9 13.26 20.01 -17.22
N ILE A 10 13.82 20.46 -16.09
CA ILE A 10 13.32 20.13 -14.75
C ILE A 10 12.08 20.99 -14.49
N ILE A 11 10.91 20.39 -14.63
CA ILE A 11 9.64 21.06 -14.34
C ILE A 11 9.36 20.95 -12.84
N VAL A 12 9.43 22.08 -12.12
CA VAL A 12 9.09 22.13 -10.69
C VAL A 12 7.65 22.62 -10.54
N LEU A 13 6.75 21.72 -10.16
CA LEU A 13 5.35 22.05 -9.87
C LEU A 13 5.19 22.46 -8.41
N LYS A 14 4.98 23.75 -8.16
CA LYS A 14 4.65 24.26 -6.83
C LYS A 14 3.13 24.30 -6.66
N CYS A 15 2.60 23.33 -5.93
CA CYS A 15 1.17 23.27 -5.64
C CYS A 15 0.88 23.98 -4.31
N THR A 16 0.12 25.07 -4.35
CA THR A 16 -0.37 25.74 -3.14
C THR A 16 -1.77 25.26 -2.79
N ARG A 17 -2.09 25.19 -1.48
CA ARG A 17 -3.32 24.62 -0.88
C ARG A 17 -4.66 25.23 -1.36
N ARG A 18 -4.65 26.17 -2.30
CA ARG A 18 -5.84 26.80 -2.92
C ARG A 18 -5.86 26.60 -4.45
N HIS A 19 -5.75 25.35 -4.92
CA HIS A 19 -6.02 24.95 -6.32
C HIS A 19 -5.40 25.81 -7.44
N LYS A 20 -4.29 26.53 -7.18
CA LYS A 20 -3.52 27.23 -8.21
C LYS A 20 -2.19 26.50 -8.37
N CYS A 21 -2.12 25.70 -9.43
CA CYS A 21 -0.86 25.13 -9.90
C CYS A 21 -0.21 26.15 -10.83
N THR A 22 0.79 26.86 -10.34
CA THR A 22 1.65 27.69 -11.19
C THR A 22 2.81 26.81 -11.67
N LEU A 23 2.94 26.72 -12.98
CA LEU A 23 3.99 25.94 -13.63
C LEU A 23 5.21 26.84 -13.80
N TYR A 24 6.29 26.55 -13.08
CA TYR A 24 7.55 27.28 -13.23
C TYR A 24 8.47 26.44 -14.09
N SER A 25 8.71 26.90 -15.32
CA SER A 25 9.77 26.35 -16.17
C SER A 25 11.08 27.03 -15.78
N TYR A 26 11.98 26.26 -15.17
CA TYR A 26 13.34 26.74 -14.89
C TYR A 26 14.23 26.37 -16.07
N HIS A 27 14.48 27.34 -16.93
CA HIS A 27 15.49 27.21 -17.99
C HIS A 27 16.87 27.42 -17.35
N SER A 28 17.51 26.33 -16.91
CA SER A 28 18.88 26.40 -16.40
C SER A 28 19.85 26.56 -17.57
N HIS A 29 20.23 27.81 -17.87
CA HIS A 29 21.43 28.09 -18.65
C HIS A 29 22.65 27.82 -17.78
N THR A 30 23.12 26.58 -17.74
CA THR A 30 24.44 26.26 -17.19
C THR A 30 25.50 26.36 -18.30
N PRO A 31 26.57 27.17 -18.11
CA PRO A 31 27.72 27.12 -19.01
C PRO A 31 28.44 25.78 -18.85
N VAL A 32 28.71 25.16 -19.99
CA VAL A 32 29.49 23.93 -20.17
C VAL A 32 30.90 24.12 -19.59
N GLY A 33 31.31 23.25 -18.67
CA GLY A 33 32.74 23.12 -18.32
C GLY A 33 33.08 22.61 -16.93
N ARG A 34 32.95 21.29 -16.69
CA ARG A 34 33.97 20.50 -15.98
C ARG A 34 33.68 18.99 -16.08
N PRO A 35 34.67 18.15 -16.42
CA PRO A 35 34.52 16.70 -16.36
C PRO A 35 34.46 16.26 -14.90
N LEU A 36 33.40 15.53 -14.53
CA LEU A 36 33.27 14.90 -13.23
C LEU A 36 33.85 13.49 -13.34
N ASP A 37 34.82 13.22 -12.47
CA ASP A 37 35.55 11.97 -12.34
C ASP A 37 34.60 10.84 -11.92
N THR A 38 34.61 9.75 -12.68
CA THR A 38 33.83 8.54 -12.44
C THR A 38 34.67 7.59 -11.60
N THR A 39 34.36 7.47 -10.31
CA THR A 39 34.80 6.35 -9.48
C THR A 39 33.61 5.71 -8.79
N ASP A 40 33.26 4.56 -9.36
CA ASP A 40 32.76 3.32 -8.79
C ASP A 40 31.62 3.27 -7.76
N GLU A 41 30.77 2.27 -8.04
CA GLU A 41 29.74 1.64 -7.19
C GLU A 41 28.38 2.36 -7.13
N GLY A 42 27.73 2.40 -8.30
CA GLY A 42 26.37 2.90 -8.48
C GLY A 42 25.44 1.88 -9.13
N GLU A 43 25.34 0.67 -8.58
CA GLU A 43 24.18 -0.18 -8.87
C GLU A 43 22.99 0.25 -7.98
N VAL A 44 21.78 0.19 -8.53
CA VAL A 44 20.47 0.38 -7.84
C VAL A 44 19.91 1.82 -7.76
N TYR A 45 19.71 2.49 -8.91
CA TYR A 45 18.71 3.59 -8.99
C TYR A 45 17.74 3.48 -10.18
N ALA A 46 17.84 2.44 -11.02
CA ALA A 46 17.01 2.33 -12.23
C ALA A 46 15.58 1.80 -11.98
N VAL A 47 15.27 1.23 -10.81
CA VAL A 47 13.94 0.62 -10.53
C VAL A 47 12.87 1.67 -10.13
N GLN A 48 13.26 2.92 -9.87
CA GLN A 48 12.35 3.91 -9.30
C GLN A 48 11.52 4.67 -10.34
N TYR A 49 11.95 4.71 -11.60
CA TYR A 49 11.27 5.48 -12.66
C TYR A 49 10.08 4.75 -13.31
N PHE A 50 10.03 3.41 -13.27
CA PHE A 50 8.91 2.66 -13.84
C PHE A 50 7.66 2.67 -12.95
N SER A 51 7.82 2.94 -11.64
CA SER A 51 6.70 3.05 -10.71
C SER A 51 5.91 4.36 -10.93
N SER A 52 6.58 5.46 -11.27
CA SER A 52 5.95 6.79 -11.43
C SER A 52 4.95 6.88 -12.61
N ARG A 53 5.12 6.07 -13.67
CA ARG A 53 4.15 6.07 -14.79
C ARG A 53 2.84 5.33 -14.47
N VAL A 54 2.87 4.36 -13.57
CA VAL A 54 1.64 3.68 -13.08
C VAL A 54 0.85 4.60 -12.15
N TYR A 55 1.51 5.48 -11.41
CA TYR A 55 0.85 6.44 -10.50
C TYR A 55 0.01 7.51 -11.21
N CYS A 56 0.36 7.92 -12.44
CA CYS A 56 -0.46 8.87 -13.20
C CYS A 56 -1.70 8.23 -13.81
N ILE A 57 -1.67 6.94 -14.16
CA ILE A 57 -2.83 6.24 -14.74
C ILE A 57 -3.88 5.94 -13.65
N SER A 58 -3.48 5.61 -12.41
CA SER A 58 -4.44 5.50 -11.30
C SER A 58 -5.05 6.83 -10.86
N LYS A 59 -4.48 7.98 -11.22
CA LYS A 59 -5.01 9.29 -10.79
C LYS A 59 -6.29 9.71 -11.52
N MET A 60 -6.65 9.03 -12.62
CA MET A 60 -7.88 9.30 -13.38
C MET A 60 -9.03 8.34 -13.08
N PHE A 61 -8.79 7.21 -12.39
CA PHE A 61 -9.84 6.24 -12.08
C PHE A 61 -10.27 6.37 -10.61
N LEU A 62 -11.27 7.23 -10.40
CA LEU A 62 -11.90 7.55 -9.10
C LEU A 62 -10.91 8.10 -8.07
N GLU A 63 -11.16 9.32 -7.58
CA GLU A 63 -10.67 9.73 -6.26
C GLU A 63 -11.29 8.77 -5.23
N LEU A 64 -10.62 7.63 -4.99
CA LEU A 64 -11.00 6.74 -3.91
C LEU A 64 -10.98 7.59 -2.64
N PRO A 65 -12.10 7.66 -1.90
CA PRO A 65 -12.16 8.50 -0.72
C PRO A 65 -11.01 8.12 0.20
N GLN A 66 -10.20 9.12 0.57
CA GLN A 66 -9.11 8.93 1.51
C GLN A 66 -9.75 8.58 2.86
N PHE A 67 -9.86 7.28 3.14
CA PHE A 67 -10.34 6.77 4.41
C PHE A 67 -9.29 7.05 5.48
N ALA A 68 -9.24 8.28 5.98
CA ALA A 68 -8.40 8.66 7.12
C ALA A 68 -8.85 7.97 8.43
N LYS A 69 -10.04 7.35 8.43
CA LYS A 69 -10.63 6.61 9.55
C LYS A 69 -11.30 5.33 9.02
N CYS A 70 -10.92 4.17 9.52
CA CYS A 70 -11.68 2.93 9.30
C CYS A 70 -13.02 2.99 10.05
N CYS A 71 -14.01 2.18 9.62
CA CYS A 71 -15.37 2.13 10.19
C CYS A 71 -15.45 1.87 11.71
N PHE A 72 -14.34 1.48 12.35
CA PHE A 72 -14.23 1.22 13.80
C PHE A 72 -13.33 2.20 14.56
N CYS A 73 -13.00 3.37 13.99
CA CYS A 73 -12.04 4.33 14.58
C CYS A 73 -10.64 3.75 14.85
N MET A 74 -10.36 2.52 14.41
CA MET A 74 -9.04 1.93 14.59
C MET A 74 -8.02 2.59 13.65
N PRO A 75 -6.80 2.87 14.13
CA PRO A 75 -5.72 3.36 13.28
C PRO A 75 -5.46 2.35 12.15
N LEU A 76 -5.20 2.85 10.94
CA LEU A 76 -5.04 2.03 9.72
C LEU A 76 -4.06 0.86 9.93
N ARG A 77 -2.99 1.10 10.70
CA ARG A 77 -1.99 0.10 11.07
C ARG A 77 -2.56 -1.05 11.92
N GLY A 78 -3.41 -0.74 12.89
CA GLY A 78 -4.09 -1.74 13.72
C GLY A 78 -5.12 -2.54 12.91
N GLY A 79 -5.80 -1.88 11.97
CA GLY A 79 -6.73 -2.55 11.05
C GLY A 79 -6.04 -3.66 10.23
N VAL A 80 -4.97 -3.34 9.51
CA VAL A 80 -4.25 -4.34 8.70
C VAL A 80 -3.78 -5.52 9.55
N LEU A 81 -3.28 -5.26 10.76
CA LEU A 81 -2.80 -6.31 11.66
C LEU A 81 -3.95 -7.22 12.14
N THR A 82 -5.05 -6.64 12.62
CA THR A 82 -6.21 -7.38 13.14
C THR A 82 -6.86 -8.23 12.05
N PHE A 83 -7.09 -7.66 10.87
CA PHE A 83 -7.66 -8.41 9.74
C PHE A 83 -6.71 -9.47 9.18
N GLY A 84 -5.39 -9.23 9.20
CA GLY A 84 -4.40 -10.25 8.85
C GLY A 84 -4.46 -11.47 9.77
N TYR A 85 -4.57 -11.24 11.10
CA TYR A 85 -4.75 -12.33 12.06
C TYR A 85 -6.09 -13.05 11.91
N LEU A 86 -7.19 -12.32 11.73
CA LEU A 86 -8.51 -12.91 11.48
C LEU A 86 -8.48 -13.81 10.24
N LYS A 87 -7.86 -13.35 9.14
CA LYS A 87 -7.68 -14.16 7.93
C LYS A 87 -6.84 -15.42 8.21
N MET A 88 -5.77 -15.30 8.99
CA MET A 88 -4.92 -16.46 9.33
C MET A 88 -5.70 -17.52 10.13
N ILE A 89 -6.49 -17.10 11.13
CA ILE A 89 -7.34 -17.99 11.94
C ILE A 89 -8.39 -18.66 11.05
N PHE A 90 -9.05 -17.89 10.17
CA PHE A 90 -10.03 -18.43 9.24
C PHE A 90 -9.41 -19.43 8.26
N SER A 91 -8.20 -19.15 7.76
CA SER A 91 -7.47 -20.05 6.87
C SER A 91 -7.08 -21.37 7.57
N MET A 92 -6.61 -21.31 8.82
CA MET A 92 -6.34 -22.52 9.62
C MET A 92 -7.63 -23.32 9.90
N PHE A 93 -8.73 -22.64 10.19
CA PHE A 93 -10.02 -23.31 10.41
C PHE A 93 -10.50 -24.03 9.13
N MET A 94 -10.44 -23.36 7.98
CA MET A 94 -10.79 -23.96 6.69
C MET A 94 -9.88 -25.15 6.36
N LEU A 95 -8.57 -25.03 6.59
CA LEU A 95 -7.61 -26.13 6.41
C LEU A 95 -7.97 -27.35 7.28
N GLY A 96 -8.41 -27.12 8.52
CA GLY A 96 -8.91 -28.18 9.40
C GLY A 96 -10.16 -28.87 8.87
N LEU A 97 -11.14 -28.10 8.38
CA LEU A 97 -12.35 -28.65 7.75
C LEU A 97 -12.01 -29.47 6.50
N TYR A 98 -11.08 -28.99 5.68
CA TYR A 98 -10.61 -29.74 4.50
C TYR A 98 -9.93 -31.04 4.89
N SER A 99 -9.06 -31.02 5.92
CA SER A 99 -8.40 -32.23 6.44
C SER A 99 -9.41 -33.26 6.92
N TYR A 100 -10.43 -32.84 7.67
CA TYR A 100 -11.49 -33.72 8.14
C TYR A 100 -12.31 -34.32 6.98
N SER A 101 -12.54 -33.54 5.92
CA SER A 101 -13.23 -34.02 4.72
C SER A 101 -12.41 -35.03 3.89
N VAL A 102 -11.08 -35.09 4.08
CA VAL A 102 -10.26 -36.13 3.43
C VAL A 102 -10.62 -37.51 4.00
N ASP A 103 -10.74 -37.60 5.32
CA ASP A 103 -11.03 -38.85 6.03
C ASP A 103 -12.50 -39.29 5.88
N GLY A 104 -13.42 -38.33 5.74
CA GLY A 104 -14.87 -38.57 5.63
C GLY A 104 -15.37 -39.22 4.33
N GLY A 105 -14.48 -39.67 3.43
CA GLY A 105 -14.86 -40.40 2.22
C GLY A 105 -15.55 -39.56 1.13
N LEU A 106 -15.52 -38.23 1.22
CA LEU A 106 -16.10 -37.33 0.22
C LEU A 106 -15.37 -37.54 -1.12
N ARG A 107 -16.12 -37.96 -2.15
CA ARG A 107 -15.63 -38.39 -3.49
C ARG A 107 -15.00 -37.29 -4.36
N PHE A 108 -14.49 -36.21 -3.77
CA PHE A 108 -13.65 -35.29 -4.52
C PHE A 108 -12.35 -36.00 -4.93
N GLY A 109 -11.90 -35.77 -6.17
CA GLY A 109 -10.65 -36.32 -6.68
C GLY A 109 -9.48 -36.00 -5.73
N ILE A 110 -8.68 -37.01 -5.41
CA ILE A 110 -7.53 -36.90 -4.48
C ILE A 110 -6.58 -35.77 -4.92
N GLU A 111 -6.38 -35.63 -6.22
CA GLU A 111 -5.55 -34.58 -6.83
C GLU A 111 -6.02 -33.16 -6.47
N ALA A 112 -7.33 -32.89 -6.56
CA ALA A 112 -7.88 -31.56 -6.26
C ALA A 112 -7.71 -31.19 -4.78
N LYS A 113 -7.85 -32.18 -3.89
CA LYS A 113 -7.66 -31.98 -2.44
C LYS A 113 -6.23 -31.58 -2.10
N ILE A 114 -5.24 -32.27 -2.69
CA ILE A 114 -3.81 -31.97 -2.47
C ILE A 114 -3.48 -30.56 -2.93
N ILE A 115 -3.97 -30.16 -4.11
CA ILE A 115 -3.73 -28.82 -4.66
C ILE A 115 -4.37 -27.74 -3.76
N CYS A 116 -5.59 -27.94 -3.30
CA CYS A 116 -6.27 -27.00 -2.39
C CYS A 116 -5.51 -26.86 -1.05
N MET A 117 -5.05 -27.99 -0.49
CA MET A 117 -4.25 -27.99 0.73
C MET A 117 -2.95 -27.20 0.56
N ALA A 118 -2.24 -27.42 -0.55
CA ALA A 118 -1.02 -26.68 -0.87
C ALA A 118 -1.27 -25.16 -1.01
N LEU A 119 -2.37 -24.77 -1.66
CA LEU A 119 -2.78 -23.36 -1.80
C LEU A 119 -3.03 -22.70 -0.44
N HIS A 120 -3.69 -23.40 0.50
CA HIS A 120 -3.90 -22.89 1.86
C HIS A 120 -2.58 -22.74 2.63
N CYS A 121 -1.66 -23.68 2.51
CA CYS A 121 -0.33 -23.56 3.11
C CYS A 121 0.41 -22.32 2.61
N VAL A 122 0.36 -22.05 1.30
CA VAL A 122 0.97 -20.86 0.70
C VAL A 122 0.28 -19.59 1.22
N ASP A 123 -1.05 -19.55 1.32
CA ASP A 123 -1.78 -18.40 1.87
C ASP A 123 -1.38 -18.11 3.32
N ILE A 124 -1.23 -19.13 4.17
CA ILE A 124 -0.73 -18.95 5.55
C ILE A 124 0.67 -18.31 5.55
N LEU A 125 1.60 -18.79 4.72
CA LEU A 125 2.95 -18.22 4.61
C LEU A 125 2.91 -16.74 4.19
N PHE A 126 2.08 -16.37 3.22
CA PHE A 126 1.96 -14.97 2.79
C PHE A 126 1.24 -14.10 3.82
N ASN A 127 0.29 -14.63 4.60
CA ASN A 127 -0.31 -13.89 5.72
C ASN A 127 0.74 -13.59 6.82
N ILE A 128 1.67 -14.52 7.09
CA ILE A 128 2.79 -14.25 7.99
C ILE A 128 3.69 -13.12 7.44
N LEU A 129 3.97 -13.13 6.13
CA LEU A 129 4.71 -12.05 5.47
C LEU A 129 3.98 -10.70 5.55
N LEU A 130 2.65 -10.68 5.45
CA LEU A 130 1.84 -9.47 5.65
C LEU A 130 2.01 -8.93 7.07
N VAL A 131 1.84 -9.78 8.09
CA VAL A 131 1.97 -9.39 9.50
C VAL A 131 3.38 -8.86 9.78
N TYR A 132 4.41 -9.55 9.28
CA TYR A 132 5.80 -9.11 9.38
C TYR A 132 6.04 -7.77 8.68
N GLY A 133 5.51 -7.60 7.47
CA GLY A 133 5.61 -6.37 6.69
C GLY A 133 4.91 -5.18 7.37
N ALA A 134 3.74 -5.41 7.97
CA ALA A 134 2.99 -4.42 8.73
C ALA A 134 3.72 -4.00 10.02
N HIS A 135 4.41 -4.93 10.68
CA HIS A 135 5.22 -4.64 11.85
C HIS A 135 6.44 -3.78 11.49
N LYS A 136 7.20 -4.19 10.46
CA LYS A 136 8.46 -3.54 10.04
C LYS A 136 8.27 -2.27 9.18
N GLN A 137 7.04 -1.95 8.77
CA GLN A 137 6.68 -0.81 7.91
C GLN A 137 7.49 -0.73 6.59
N ASN A 138 7.97 -1.87 6.10
CA ASN A 138 8.79 -1.89 4.90
C ASN A 138 7.89 -2.10 3.66
N VAL A 139 7.84 -1.07 2.81
CA VAL A 139 6.96 -1.00 1.63
C VAL A 139 7.22 -2.15 0.65
N SER A 140 8.44 -2.68 0.59
CA SER A 140 8.79 -3.76 -0.32
C SER A 140 7.98 -5.04 -0.05
N TYR A 141 7.81 -5.42 1.23
CA TYR A 141 7.03 -6.61 1.59
C TYR A 141 5.54 -6.41 1.32
N LEU A 142 5.00 -5.23 1.62
CA LEU A 142 3.61 -4.89 1.33
C LEU A 142 3.31 -4.92 -0.17
N ARG A 143 4.27 -4.50 -1.01
CA ARG A 143 4.12 -4.54 -2.46
C ARG A 143 4.07 -5.97 -2.99
N ILE A 144 4.98 -6.84 -2.53
CA ILE A 144 4.99 -8.28 -2.89
C ILE A 144 3.67 -8.92 -2.45
N PHE A 145 3.24 -8.66 -1.21
CA PHE A 145 1.97 -9.18 -0.70
C PHE A 145 0.76 -8.70 -1.51
N SER A 146 0.76 -7.44 -1.97
CA SER A 146 -0.33 -6.90 -2.79
C SER A 146 -0.45 -7.62 -4.14
N TYR A 147 0.67 -7.94 -4.80
CA TYR A 147 0.64 -8.72 -6.05
C TYR A 147 0.19 -10.16 -5.81
N TYR A 148 0.69 -10.79 -4.74
CA TYR A 148 0.26 -12.13 -4.35
C TYR A 148 -1.24 -12.20 -4.08
N THR A 149 -1.78 -11.27 -3.27
CA THR A 149 -3.21 -11.24 -2.92
C THR A 149 -4.09 -11.05 -4.14
N PHE A 150 -3.67 -10.20 -5.09
CA PHE A 150 -4.40 -10.02 -6.35
C PHE A 150 -4.40 -11.30 -7.20
N SER A 151 -3.25 -11.96 -7.32
CA SER A 151 -3.11 -13.24 -8.02
C SER A 151 -3.98 -14.33 -7.39
N MET A 152 -3.92 -14.47 -6.06
CA MET A 152 -4.70 -15.44 -5.31
C MET A 152 -6.21 -15.19 -5.42
N THR A 153 -6.64 -13.93 -5.35
CA THR A 153 -8.06 -13.58 -5.53
C THR A 153 -8.56 -13.99 -6.93
N THR A 154 -7.72 -13.79 -7.95
CA THR A 154 -8.05 -14.20 -9.33
C THR A 154 -8.14 -15.72 -9.46
N ALA A 155 -7.19 -16.45 -8.85
CA ALA A 155 -7.20 -17.91 -8.83
C ALA A 155 -8.42 -18.48 -8.10
N LEU A 156 -8.81 -17.91 -6.97
CA LEU A 156 -10.00 -18.31 -6.20
C LEU A 156 -11.29 -18.10 -7.00
N VAL A 157 -11.43 -16.96 -7.68
CA VAL A 157 -12.60 -16.70 -8.54
C VAL A 157 -12.67 -17.71 -9.69
N LEU A 158 -11.53 -18.04 -10.31
CA LEU A 158 -11.48 -19.03 -11.39
C LEU A 158 -11.89 -20.43 -10.88
N MET A 159 -11.37 -20.84 -9.73
CA MET A 159 -11.72 -22.12 -9.09
C MET A 159 -13.21 -22.20 -8.76
N GLU A 160 -13.79 -21.12 -8.26
CA GLU A 160 -15.22 -21.07 -7.95
C GLU A 160 -16.08 -21.18 -9.21
N ILE A 161 -15.70 -20.50 -10.30
CA ILE A 161 -16.41 -20.61 -11.59
C ILE A 161 -16.42 -22.07 -12.07
N ILE A 162 -15.29 -22.77 -11.97
CA ILE A 162 -15.20 -24.19 -12.31
C ILE A 162 -16.11 -25.02 -11.38
N SER A 163 -16.08 -24.77 -10.07
CA SER A 163 -16.94 -25.48 -9.11
C SER A 163 -18.43 -25.25 -9.36
N LEU A 164 -18.83 -24.06 -9.79
CA LEU A 164 -20.22 -23.74 -10.13
C LEU A 164 -20.71 -24.50 -11.36
N THR A 165 -19.80 -24.89 -12.27
CA THR A 165 -20.16 -25.69 -13.44
C THR A 165 -20.39 -27.19 -13.13
N ASP A 166 -19.87 -27.68 -12.00
CA ASP A 166 -19.86 -29.10 -11.65
C ASP A 166 -20.98 -29.51 -10.67
N ILE A 167 -21.56 -28.57 -9.92
CA ILE A 167 -22.46 -28.89 -8.79
C ILE A 167 -23.94 -28.99 -9.18
N LEU A 168 -24.59 -30.07 -8.71
CA LEU A 168 -26.05 -30.22 -8.65
C LEU A 168 -26.65 -29.34 -7.54
N TYR A 169 -27.61 -28.49 -7.96
CA TYR A 169 -28.23 -27.31 -7.34
C TYR A 169 -28.45 -27.16 -5.82
N PHE A 170 -28.44 -28.22 -4.99
CA PHE A 170 -28.99 -28.12 -3.61
C PHE A 170 -27.96 -27.82 -2.52
N ASP A 171 -26.69 -28.26 -2.64
CA ASP A 171 -25.63 -27.97 -1.66
C ASP A 171 -24.84 -26.67 -1.98
N ALA A 172 -25.07 -26.11 -3.18
CA ALA A 172 -24.37 -24.94 -3.68
C ALA A 172 -24.68 -23.66 -2.87
N ILE A 173 -25.91 -23.50 -2.37
CA ILE A 173 -26.34 -22.24 -1.73
C ILE A 173 -25.55 -21.95 -0.46
N GLY A 174 -25.27 -22.98 0.35
CA GLY A 174 -24.45 -22.85 1.56
C GLY A 174 -23.02 -22.45 1.23
N MET A 175 -22.40 -23.15 0.28
CA MET A 175 -21.02 -22.91 -0.14
C MET A 175 -20.82 -21.53 -0.76
N ILE A 176 -21.77 -21.06 -1.58
CA ILE A 176 -21.73 -19.73 -2.21
C ILE A 176 -21.70 -18.63 -1.15
N ASN A 177 -22.46 -18.76 -0.06
CA ASN A 177 -22.46 -17.76 1.01
C ASN A 177 -21.10 -17.69 1.72
N PHE A 178 -20.50 -18.85 2.03
CA PHE A 178 -19.16 -18.90 2.62
C PHE A 178 -18.11 -18.31 1.67
N PHE A 179 -18.19 -18.63 0.37
CA PHE A 179 -17.32 -18.07 -0.65
C PHE A 179 -17.46 -16.55 -0.74
N LEU A 180 -18.69 -16.03 -0.79
CA LEU A 180 -18.96 -14.61 -0.88
C LEU A 180 -18.40 -13.84 0.32
N VAL A 181 -18.60 -14.36 1.54
CA VAL A 181 -18.04 -13.76 2.76
C VAL A 181 -16.51 -13.79 2.72
N GLY A 182 -15.91 -14.92 2.35
CA GLY A 182 -14.46 -15.05 2.21
C GLY A 182 -13.87 -14.10 1.16
N PHE A 183 -14.58 -13.92 0.04
CA PHE A 183 -14.23 -13.01 -1.05
C PHE A 183 -14.33 -11.55 -0.61
N CYS A 184 -15.38 -11.18 0.12
CA CYS A 184 -15.52 -9.85 0.71
C CYS A 184 -14.37 -9.52 1.67
N ILE A 185 -13.98 -10.46 2.52
CA ILE A 185 -12.83 -10.30 3.43
C ILE A 185 -11.53 -10.14 2.63
N HIS A 186 -11.33 -10.93 1.58
CA HIS A 186 -10.15 -10.83 0.69
C HIS A 186 -10.04 -9.46 0.02
N LEU A 187 -11.13 -8.98 -0.58
CA LEU A 187 -11.18 -7.66 -1.19
C LEU A 187 -10.92 -6.57 -0.16
N TYR A 188 -11.52 -6.69 1.02
CA TYR A 188 -11.33 -5.73 2.10
C TYR A 188 -9.86 -5.61 2.52
N ILE A 189 -9.16 -6.73 2.70
CA ILE A 189 -7.72 -6.75 3.01
C ILE A 189 -6.91 -6.13 1.86
N LEU A 190 -7.26 -6.42 0.61
CA LEU A 190 -6.57 -5.85 -0.56
C LEU A 190 -6.70 -4.31 -0.57
N PHE A 191 -7.89 -3.78 -0.29
CA PHE A 191 -8.10 -2.33 -0.17
C PHE A 191 -7.32 -1.73 0.99
N LEU A 192 -7.32 -2.38 2.16
CA LEU A 192 -6.56 -1.93 3.32
C LEU A 192 -5.04 -1.85 3.03
N VAL A 193 -4.46 -2.88 2.44
CA VAL A 193 -3.03 -2.91 2.09
C VAL A 193 -2.70 -1.82 1.08
N ARG A 194 -3.57 -1.58 0.09
CA ARG A 194 -3.40 -0.48 -0.86
C ARG A 194 -3.44 0.88 -0.19
N SER A 195 -4.39 1.10 0.72
CA SER A 195 -4.49 2.33 1.50
C SER A 195 -3.21 2.56 2.32
N LEU A 196 -2.70 1.51 2.97
CA LEU A 196 -1.48 1.58 3.77
C LEU A 196 -0.26 1.93 2.91
N MET A 197 -0.12 1.32 1.72
CA MET A 197 0.98 1.65 0.80
C MET A 197 0.92 3.10 0.33
N TYR A 198 -0.29 3.62 0.06
CA TYR A 198 -0.47 5.01 -0.35
C TYR A 198 -0.06 5.98 0.77
N GLU A 199 -0.44 5.70 2.01
CA GLU A 199 -0.09 6.51 3.17
C GLU A 199 1.44 6.58 3.38
N ILE A 200 2.13 5.44 3.40
CA ILE A 200 3.58 5.39 3.61
C ILE A 200 4.33 6.13 2.50
N ASN A 201 3.89 5.98 1.24
CA ASN A 201 4.48 6.65 0.10
C ASN A 201 4.28 8.17 0.15
N ASN A 202 3.13 8.65 0.63
CA ASN A 202 2.84 10.07 0.77
C ASN A 202 3.57 10.70 1.98
N SER A 203 3.70 9.98 3.09
CA SER A 203 4.41 10.48 4.29
C SER A 203 5.91 10.68 4.05
N GLY A 204 6.52 9.88 3.16
CA GLY A 204 7.94 9.99 2.83
C GLY A 204 8.34 11.34 2.20
N CYS A 205 7.41 12.00 1.50
CA CYS A 205 7.65 13.30 0.88
C CYS A 205 7.32 14.49 1.80
N ALA A 206 6.38 14.32 2.75
CA ALA A 206 5.93 15.41 3.61
C ALA A 206 6.91 15.71 4.78
N ASN A 207 7.59 14.69 5.31
CA ASN A 207 8.36 14.83 6.55
C ASN A 207 9.73 15.51 6.42
N LYS A 208 10.27 15.70 5.21
CA LYS A 208 11.56 16.39 5.05
C LYS A 208 11.46 17.91 5.23
N ASN A 209 10.26 18.49 5.11
CA ASN A 209 10.11 19.94 4.99
C ASN A 209 9.52 20.62 6.24
N GLN A 210 8.87 19.89 7.15
CA GLN A 210 8.24 20.54 8.32
C GLN A 210 9.13 20.59 9.55
N PHE A 211 9.82 19.50 9.91
CA PHE A 211 10.61 19.50 11.16
C PHE A 211 11.88 20.35 11.08
N HIS A 212 12.54 20.41 9.92
CA HIS A 212 13.69 21.31 9.71
C HIS A 212 13.29 22.79 9.71
N GLN A 213 12.03 23.11 9.44
CA GLN A 213 11.56 24.50 9.42
C GLN A 213 11.27 25.01 10.83
N PHE A 214 10.69 24.18 11.71
CA PHE A 214 10.48 24.55 13.11
C PHE A 214 11.79 24.64 13.92
N VAL A 215 12.78 23.79 13.62
CA VAL A 215 14.06 23.80 14.35
C VAL A 215 14.99 24.94 13.88
N ASN A 216 14.87 25.42 12.64
CA ASN A 216 15.67 26.55 12.17
C ASN A 216 15.06 27.93 12.50
N GLU A 217 13.76 28.04 12.77
CA GLU A 217 13.15 29.32 13.16
C GLU A 217 13.49 29.75 14.61
N GLU A 218 13.87 28.82 15.50
CA GLU A 218 14.28 29.15 16.87
C GLU A 218 15.74 29.64 16.99
N LEU A 219 16.57 29.50 15.95
CA LEU A 219 18.01 29.79 16.03
C LEU A 219 18.46 31.11 15.40
N GLU A 220 17.59 31.82 14.67
CA GLU A 220 17.87 33.18 14.18
C GLU A 220 17.28 34.30 15.05
N VAL A 221 16.73 34.00 16.24
CA VAL A 221 16.40 35.02 17.25
C VAL A 221 17.58 35.22 18.22
N LYS A 222 18.75 35.55 17.65
CA LYS A 222 19.85 36.24 18.34
C LYS A 222 20.00 37.67 17.83
N GLY A 223 18.87 38.35 17.70
CA GLY A 223 18.80 39.80 17.54
C GLY A 223 18.15 40.42 18.77
N LYS A 224 18.97 41.00 19.66
CA LYS A 224 18.63 41.98 20.71
C LYS A 224 17.14 42.41 20.74
N TYR A 225 16.35 41.85 21.65
CA TYR A 225 15.18 42.57 22.16
C TYR A 225 15.58 43.32 23.42
N PRO A 226 15.32 44.63 23.50
CA PRO A 226 15.47 45.37 24.74
C PRO A 226 14.45 44.85 25.75
N ILE A 227 14.94 44.54 26.95
CA ILE A 227 14.16 44.24 28.15
C ILE A 227 13.22 45.43 28.37
N THR A 228 11.94 45.26 28.03
CA THR A 228 10.88 46.15 28.49
C THR A 228 10.56 45.75 29.92
N VAL A 229 11.21 46.44 30.85
CA VAL A 229 10.83 46.46 32.26
C VAL A 229 9.38 46.91 32.37
N VAL A 230 8.52 46.01 32.83
CA VAL A 230 7.16 46.33 33.27
C VAL A 230 7.28 47.10 34.58
N PRO A 231 6.80 48.36 34.68
CA PRO A 231 6.79 49.07 35.95
C PRO A 231 5.77 48.40 36.89
N VAL A 232 6.27 47.96 38.04
CA VAL A 232 5.44 47.57 39.19
C VAL A 232 4.71 48.82 39.68
N ALA A 233 3.38 48.82 39.54
CA ALA A 233 2.54 49.79 40.19
C ALA A 233 2.41 49.39 41.66
N ASN A 234 3.04 50.16 42.55
CA ASN A 234 2.79 50.09 43.98
C ASN A 234 1.39 50.66 44.25
N ALA A 235 0.57 49.87 44.94
CA ALA A 235 -0.66 50.29 45.61
C ALA A 235 -0.51 49.98 47.11
#